data_AF-A0A921H4E1-F1
#
_entry.id   AF-A0A921H4E1-F1
#
_cell.length_a   1.000
_cell.length_b   1.000
_cell.length_c   1.000
_cell.angle_alpha   90.00
_cell.angle_beta   90.00
_cell.angle_gamma   90.00
#
_symmetry.space_group_name_H-M   'P 1'
#
loop_
_entity.id
_entity.type
_entity.pdbx_description
1 polymer ?
#
loop_
_entity_poly.entity_id
_entity_poly.type
_entity_poly.pdbx_seq_one_letter_code
_entity_poly.pdbx_strand_id
1 'polypeptide(L)'
;MKNLIFLLLFVLVTISGLQAEKIKFKAITKKELNVDKCDFYPEAKAVILEKKGEIDFDLASINGLVYRYSEAVRIKILDDHMKDAGNVKIRLYSPDNNVSGEREKITYLSGWTYNLENGTIEKTKLEKSNVYTNRLNKYWVEMSFVLPNVKKGSVVEYSYMKESSYFENLEPWAFQSDLPTCHNELTYTIPEYFNFQARMMGNMYSVQRDEKWVSNMVGELNFRSKWTNMKVKNLPPVEEEPFVSNACDLPLRVEFQLVTVDIPGQPIWHIAGTYAQFNKKIVETDFWKVATRGNFPKEVSGAVAGMNDLEKANYLFEWIKGAIAWDGMYGISPSKGLREALRGKSGSVGDI
;
A
#
# COMPACT_ATOMS: atom_id res chain seq x y z
N MET A 1 -50.18 -51.96 -1.10
CA MET A 1 -49.15 -51.31 -0.25
C MET A 1 -48.69 -50.05 -0.97
N LYS A 2 -48.65 -48.93 -0.25
CA LYS A 2 -48.64 -47.55 -0.77
C LYS A 2 -47.36 -47.23 -1.55
N ASN A 3 -47.51 -46.71 -2.76
CA ASN A 3 -46.47 -46.03 -3.52
C ASN A 3 -46.15 -44.71 -2.80
N LEU A 4 -44.94 -44.59 -2.24
CA LEU A 4 -44.47 -43.38 -1.58
C LEU A 4 -43.63 -42.56 -2.57
N ILE A 5 -44.18 -41.42 -2.94
CA ILE A 5 -43.57 -40.33 -3.68
C ILE A 5 -42.34 -39.84 -2.88
N PHE A 6 -41.15 -39.88 -3.49
CA PHE A 6 -39.99 -39.13 -2.98
C PHE A 6 -39.73 -37.95 -3.91
N LEU A 7 -40.33 -36.82 -3.55
CA LEU A 7 -40.08 -35.51 -4.14
C LEU A 7 -38.71 -35.04 -3.63
N LEU A 8 -37.66 -35.22 -4.45
CA LEU A 8 -36.33 -34.71 -4.15
C LEU A 8 -36.35 -33.19 -4.35
N LEU A 9 -36.65 -32.45 -3.28
CA LEU A 9 -36.56 -30.99 -3.24
C LEU A 9 -35.08 -30.63 -3.28
N PHE A 10 -34.56 -30.38 -4.48
CA PHE A 10 -33.21 -29.89 -4.70
C PHE A 10 -33.15 -28.43 -4.25
N VAL A 11 -32.95 -28.21 -2.95
CA VAL A 11 -32.64 -26.89 -2.40
C VAL A 11 -31.23 -26.54 -2.90
N LEU A 12 -31.17 -25.77 -3.99
CA LEU A 12 -29.98 -25.06 -4.43
C LEU A 12 -29.65 -24.04 -3.33
N VAL A 13 -28.91 -24.47 -2.31
CA VAL A 13 -28.21 -23.54 -1.43
C VAL A 13 -27.14 -22.90 -2.31
N THR A 14 -27.47 -21.75 -2.87
CA THR A 14 -26.46 -20.86 -3.44
C THR A 14 -25.62 -20.40 -2.26
N ILE A 15 -24.49 -21.08 -2.07
CA ILE A 15 -23.39 -20.58 -1.24
C ILE A 15 -22.95 -19.30 -1.95
N SER A 16 -23.58 -18.20 -1.59
CA SER A 16 -23.13 -16.86 -1.91
C SER A 16 -21.91 -16.65 -1.02
N GLY A 17 -20.78 -17.21 -1.43
CA GLY A 17 -19.50 -16.80 -0.88
C GLY A 17 -19.44 -15.29 -1.07
N LEU A 18 -19.33 -14.55 0.03
CA LEU A 18 -18.96 -13.14 0.03
C LEU A 18 -17.55 -13.04 -0.56
N GLN A 19 -17.45 -13.09 -1.89
CA GLN A 19 -16.28 -12.57 -2.58
C GLN A 19 -16.32 -11.05 -2.38
N ALA A 20 -15.19 -10.47 -1.96
CA ALA A 20 -15.06 -9.02 -1.89
C ALA A 20 -15.56 -8.39 -3.20
N GLU A 21 -16.41 -7.37 -3.06
CA GLU A 21 -16.98 -6.71 -4.20
C GLU A 21 -15.92 -5.83 -4.83
N LYS A 22 -15.57 -6.11 -6.09
CA LYS A 22 -14.63 -5.28 -6.85
C LYS A 22 -15.18 -3.85 -6.89
N ILE A 23 -14.37 -2.86 -6.52
CA ILE A 23 -14.76 -1.45 -6.64
C ILE A 23 -15.03 -1.15 -8.12
N LYS A 24 -16.29 -0.82 -8.44
CA LYS A 24 -16.72 -0.46 -9.79
C LYS A 24 -17.06 1.02 -9.83
N PHE A 25 -16.58 1.69 -10.87
CA PHE A 25 -17.02 3.03 -11.19
C PHE A 25 -18.44 3.02 -11.78
N LYS A 26 -19.15 4.13 -11.59
CA LYS A 26 -20.31 4.44 -12.43
C LYS A 26 -19.84 4.62 -13.86
N ALA A 27 -20.71 4.33 -14.83
CA ALA A 27 -20.39 4.51 -16.24
C ALA A 27 -19.86 5.94 -16.51
N ILE A 28 -18.76 6.03 -17.26
CA ILE A 28 -18.17 7.30 -17.66
C ILE A 28 -19.18 8.13 -18.45
N THR A 29 -19.22 9.43 -18.18
CA THR A 29 -20.13 10.35 -18.86
C THR A 29 -19.38 11.35 -19.73
N LYS A 30 -20.06 11.91 -20.74
CA LYS A 30 -19.52 13.04 -21.52
C LYS A 30 -19.18 14.24 -20.64
N LYS A 31 -19.87 14.41 -19.50
CA LYS A 31 -19.60 15.49 -18.55
C LYS A 31 -18.17 15.39 -17.99
N GLU A 32 -17.76 14.20 -17.57
CA GLU A 32 -16.39 13.96 -17.04
C GLU A 32 -15.33 14.10 -18.14
N LEU A 33 -15.62 13.63 -19.35
CA LEU A 33 -14.73 13.79 -20.51
C LEU A 33 -14.61 15.26 -20.96
N ASN A 34 -15.62 16.09 -20.73
CA ASN A 34 -15.60 17.51 -21.09
C ASN A 34 -15.07 18.42 -19.97
N VAL A 35 -14.67 17.87 -18.81
CA VAL A 35 -13.93 18.65 -17.80
C VAL A 35 -12.63 19.15 -18.44
N ASP A 36 -12.41 20.46 -18.39
CA ASP A 36 -11.26 21.15 -18.99
C ASP A 36 -10.36 21.84 -17.95
N LYS A 37 -10.82 21.94 -16.70
CA LYS A 37 -10.07 22.47 -15.56
C LYS A 37 -10.52 21.85 -14.23
N CYS A 38 -9.71 22.02 -13.20
CA CYS A 38 -10.10 21.76 -11.81
C CYS A 38 -10.52 23.07 -11.15
N ASP A 39 -11.77 23.18 -10.68
CA ASP A 39 -12.33 24.45 -10.19
C ASP A 39 -11.65 24.98 -8.91
N PHE A 40 -11.21 24.08 -8.03
CA PHE A 40 -10.54 24.45 -6.77
C PHE A 40 -9.00 24.50 -6.89
N TYR A 41 -8.46 24.10 -8.04
CA TYR A 41 -7.02 24.12 -8.33
C TYR A 41 -6.78 24.36 -9.85
N PRO A 42 -7.03 25.57 -10.37
CA PRO A 42 -7.09 25.86 -11.82
C PRO A 42 -5.82 25.54 -12.62
N GLU A 43 -4.67 25.49 -11.96
CA GLU A 43 -3.35 25.16 -12.51
C GLU A 43 -3.11 23.65 -12.69
N ALA A 44 -4.08 22.81 -12.27
CA ALA A 44 -4.03 21.36 -12.42
C ALA A 44 -3.75 20.94 -13.87
N LYS A 45 -2.68 20.16 -14.08
CA LYS A 45 -2.40 19.51 -15.36
C LYS A 45 -3.04 18.11 -15.48
N ALA A 46 -3.41 17.54 -14.35
CA ALA A 46 -4.28 16.38 -14.22
C ALA A 46 -5.03 16.47 -12.88
N VAL A 47 -6.19 15.84 -12.78
CA VAL A 47 -7.02 15.87 -11.57
C VAL A 47 -7.65 14.51 -11.32
N ILE A 48 -7.58 14.04 -10.07
CA ILE A 48 -8.30 12.84 -9.64
C ILE A 48 -9.76 13.23 -9.43
N LEU A 49 -10.64 12.74 -10.30
CA LEU A 49 -12.08 12.98 -10.19
C LEU A 49 -12.70 12.16 -9.06
N GLU A 50 -12.26 10.91 -8.91
CA GLU A 50 -12.74 10.01 -7.87
C GLU A 50 -11.63 9.02 -7.50
N LYS A 51 -11.32 8.91 -6.21
CA LYS A 51 -10.49 7.86 -5.63
C LYS A 51 -11.30 7.12 -4.56
N LYS A 52 -11.40 5.80 -4.69
CA LYS A 52 -12.15 4.91 -3.78
C LYS A 52 -11.26 3.81 -3.27
N GLY A 53 -11.31 3.58 -1.96
CA GLY A 53 -10.56 2.56 -1.25
C GLY A 53 -11.47 1.64 -0.45
N GLU A 54 -11.09 0.38 -0.39
CA GLU A 54 -11.70 -0.60 0.51
C GLU A 54 -10.61 -1.42 1.20
N ILE A 55 -10.68 -1.51 2.53
CA ILE A 55 -9.84 -2.41 3.34
C ILE A 55 -10.75 -3.35 4.11
N ASP A 56 -10.63 -4.65 3.86
CA ASP A 56 -11.44 -5.67 4.51
C ASP A 56 -10.62 -6.92 4.85
N PHE A 57 -11.18 -7.77 5.70
CA PHE A 57 -10.53 -9.00 6.17
C PHE A 57 -11.26 -10.21 5.63
N ASP A 58 -10.53 -11.15 5.04
CA ASP A 58 -11.04 -12.45 4.66
C ASP A 58 -10.69 -13.50 5.73
N LEU A 59 -11.64 -13.70 6.63
CA LEU A 59 -11.59 -14.74 7.67
C LEU A 59 -11.95 -16.13 7.13
N ALA A 60 -12.47 -16.24 5.90
CA ALA A 60 -12.89 -17.49 5.27
C ALA A 60 -11.82 -18.06 4.33
N SER A 61 -10.71 -17.36 4.13
CA SER A 61 -9.64 -17.74 3.22
C SER A 61 -9.04 -19.10 3.59
N ILE A 62 -8.92 -19.96 2.58
CA ILE A 62 -8.36 -21.32 2.69
C ILE A 62 -6.88 -21.27 3.08
N ASN A 63 -6.20 -20.15 2.82
CA ASN A 63 -4.78 -19.94 3.09
C ASN A 63 -4.54 -19.26 4.45
N GLY A 64 -5.55 -19.18 5.31
CA GLY A 64 -5.48 -18.40 6.56
C GLY A 64 -5.97 -16.97 6.39
N LEU A 65 -5.95 -16.21 7.49
CA LEU A 65 -6.41 -14.83 7.55
C LEU A 65 -5.60 -13.94 6.62
N VAL A 66 -6.28 -13.27 5.69
CA VAL A 66 -5.71 -12.24 4.84
C VAL A 66 -6.51 -10.96 4.96
N TYR A 67 -5.88 -9.82 4.74
CA TYR A 67 -6.59 -8.58 4.46
C TYR A 67 -6.48 -8.25 2.97
N ARG A 68 -7.49 -7.54 2.48
CA ARG A 68 -7.54 -7.02 1.11
C ARG A 68 -7.46 -5.50 1.15
N TYR A 69 -6.67 -4.96 0.24
CA TYR A 69 -6.58 -3.52 -0.04
C TYR A 69 -7.00 -3.32 -1.49
N SER A 70 -8.15 -2.69 -1.68
CA SER A 70 -8.66 -2.33 -3.00
C SER A 70 -8.53 -0.84 -3.22
N GLU A 71 -8.00 -0.45 -4.37
CA GLU A 71 -7.95 0.93 -4.81
C GLU A 71 -8.58 1.04 -6.20
N ALA A 72 -9.37 2.08 -6.40
CA ALA A 72 -9.90 2.47 -7.69
C ALA A 72 -9.72 3.99 -7.87
N VAL A 73 -9.15 4.40 -9.00
CA VAL A 73 -8.89 5.82 -9.30
C VAL A 73 -9.41 6.16 -10.70
N ARG A 74 -10.08 7.31 -10.81
CA ARG A 74 -10.49 7.97 -12.06
C ARG A 74 -9.77 9.32 -12.15
N ILE A 75 -8.94 9.51 -13.18
CA ILE A 75 -8.12 10.71 -13.38
C ILE A 75 -8.49 11.35 -14.72
N LYS A 76 -8.65 12.67 -14.72
CA LYS A 76 -8.79 13.48 -15.93
C LYS A 76 -7.42 14.07 -16.30
N ILE A 77 -7.02 13.90 -17.56
CA ILE A 77 -5.79 14.46 -18.12
C ILE A 77 -6.11 15.80 -18.78
N LEU A 78 -5.51 16.88 -18.30
CA LEU A 78 -5.76 18.25 -18.77
C LEU A 78 -4.62 18.77 -19.67
N ASP A 79 -3.43 18.20 -19.54
CA ASP A 79 -2.23 18.56 -20.28
C ASP A 79 -1.51 17.33 -20.85
N ASP A 80 -0.91 17.46 -22.04
CA ASP A 80 -0.18 16.38 -22.71
C ASP A 80 1.11 15.97 -22.00
N HIS A 81 1.67 16.80 -21.11
CA HIS A 81 2.81 16.44 -20.28
C HIS A 81 2.44 15.50 -19.12
N MET A 82 1.14 15.29 -18.85
CA MET A 82 0.64 14.41 -17.78
C MET A 82 0.12 13.07 -18.30
N LYS A 83 0.61 12.59 -19.44
CA LYS A 83 0.21 11.28 -20.00
C LYS A 83 0.52 10.11 -19.07
N ASP A 84 1.53 10.26 -18.23
CA ASP A 84 1.95 9.23 -17.27
C ASP A 84 1.21 9.30 -15.93
N ALA A 85 0.28 10.24 -15.74
CA ALA A 85 -0.49 10.37 -14.49
C ALA A 85 -1.33 9.11 -14.16
N GLY A 86 -1.63 8.28 -15.17
CA GLY A 86 -2.32 7.00 -15.01
C GLY A 86 -1.38 5.80 -14.86
N ASN A 87 -0.06 6.00 -14.89
CA ASN A 87 0.92 4.94 -14.68
C ASN A 87 1.04 4.65 -13.18
N VAL A 88 0.98 3.38 -12.81
CA VAL A 88 0.97 2.97 -11.40
C VAL A 88 2.10 1.99 -11.16
N LYS A 89 2.73 2.12 -10.00
CA LYS A 89 3.72 1.18 -9.46
C LYS A 89 3.27 0.72 -8.09
N ILE A 90 3.16 -0.60 -7.92
CA ILE A 90 2.69 -1.25 -6.70
C ILE A 90 3.83 -2.13 -6.19
N ARG A 91 4.32 -1.83 -4.99
CA ARG A 91 5.30 -2.70 -4.30
C ARG A 91 4.56 -3.79 -3.55
N LEU A 92 5.04 -5.01 -3.68
CA LEU A 92 4.49 -6.19 -3.02
C LEU A 92 5.62 -6.91 -2.28
N TYR A 93 5.39 -7.23 -1.01
CA TYR A 93 6.23 -8.15 -0.27
C TYR A 93 6.03 -9.55 -0.85
N SER A 94 6.99 -10.00 -1.63
CA SER A 94 6.94 -11.26 -2.36
C SER A 94 8.31 -11.92 -2.29
N PRO A 95 8.65 -12.53 -1.14
CA PRO A 95 9.94 -13.17 -0.94
C PRO A 95 10.20 -14.23 -2.00
N ASP A 96 11.45 -14.33 -2.45
CA ASP A 96 11.86 -15.39 -3.37
C ASP A 96 11.76 -16.78 -2.70
N ASN A 97 12.03 -17.84 -3.46
CA ASN A 97 11.85 -19.20 -2.96
C ASN A 97 12.81 -19.59 -1.82
N ASN A 98 13.86 -18.80 -1.57
CA ASN A 98 14.86 -19.06 -0.53
C ASN A 98 14.57 -18.30 0.78
N VAL A 99 13.52 -17.48 0.80
CA VAL A 99 13.12 -16.68 1.96
C VAL A 99 11.74 -17.12 2.43
N SER A 100 11.60 -17.39 3.72
CA SER A 100 10.31 -17.70 4.33
C SER A 100 9.40 -16.46 4.34
N GLY A 101 8.13 -16.66 4.01
CA GLY A 101 7.12 -15.62 4.13
C GLY A 101 6.03 -15.80 3.07
N GLU A 102 4.84 -15.34 3.40
CA GLU A 102 3.74 -15.34 2.44
C GLU A 102 3.90 -14.19 1.44
N ARG A 103 3.45 -14.43 0.21
CA ARG A 103 3.58 -13.45 -0.88
C ARG A 103 2.31 -12.63 -0.97
N GLU A 104 2.46 -11.33 -0.86
CA GLU A 104 1.45 -10.39 -1.33
C GLU A 104 1.25 -10.56 -2.84
N LYS A 105 0.02 -10.38 -3.30
CA LYS A 105 -0.35 -10.57 -4.69
C LYS A 105 -1.46 -9.59 -5.10
N ILE A 106 -1.45 -9.22 -6.37
CA ILE A 106 -2.59 -8.54 -7.00
C ILE A 106 -3.57 -9.61 -7.50
N THR A 107 -4.74 -9.69 -6.88
CA THR A 107 -5.79 -10.66 -7.21
C THR A 107 -6.82 -10.11 -8.20
N TYR A 108 -6.86 -8.80 -8.37
CA TYR A 108 -7.68 -8.12 -9.36
C TYR A 108 -6.92 -6.93 -9.94
N LEU A 109 -7.02 -6.74 -11.26
CA LEU A 109 -6.56 -5.56 -11.97
C LEU A 109 -7.49 -5.29 -13.15
N SER A 110 -7.91 -4.04 -13.28
CA SER A 110 -8.62 -3.53 -14.44
C SER A 110 -8.18 -2.10 -14.72
N GLY A 111 -8.19 -1.70 -15.99
CA GLY A 111 -7.91 -0.32 -16.35
C GLY A 111 -8.47 0.01 -17.73
N TRP A 112 -8.80 1.29 -17.92
CA TRP A 112 -9.41 1.82 -19.12
C TRP A 112 -8.96 3.25 -19.37
N THR A 113 -8.76 3.58 -20.64
CA THR A 113 -8.60 4.95 -21.11
C THR A 113 -9.80 5.32 -21.97
N TYR A 114 -10.42 6.46 -21.66
CA TYR A 114 -11.58 6.99 -22.37
C TYR A 114 -11.20 8.26 -23.11
N ASN A 115 -11.54 8.31 -24.39
CA ASN A 115 -11.30 9.44 -25.28
C ASN A 115 -12.60 9.85 -25.96
N LEU A 116 -12.76 11.15 -26.22
CA LEU A 116 -13.87 11.64 -27.03
C LEU A 116 -13.38 11.80 -28.47
N GLU A 117 -13.89 10.97 -29.40
CA GLU A 117 -13.55 11.01 -30.82
C GLU A 117 -14.83 11.25 -31.62
N ASN A 118 -14.91 12.37 -32.33
CA ASN A 118 -16.10 12.79 -33.11
C ASN A 118 -17.41 12.76 -32.29
N GLY A 119 -17.34 13.07 -31.00
CA GLY A 119 -18.49 13.07 -30.08
C GLY A 119 -18.90 11.69 -29.54
N THR A 120 -18.16 10.64 -29.89
CA THR A 120 -18.32 9.27 -29.39
C THR A 120 -17.25 8.95 -28.35
N ILE A 121 -17.61 8.19 -27.32
CA ILE A 121 -16.66 7.76 -26.29
C ILE A 121 -15.95 6.49 -26.78
N GLU A 122 -14.69 6.63 -27.13
CA GLU A 122 -13.80 5.52 -27.43
C GLU A 122 -13.15 5.02 -26.13
N LYS A 123 -13.17 3.71 -25.90
CA LYS A 123 -12.59 3.07 -24.71
C LYS A 123 -11.47 2.13 -25.11
N THR A 124 -10.29 2.30 -24.50
CA THR A 124 -9.15 1.40 -24.65
C THR A 124 -8.92 0.67 -23.34
N LYS A 125 -8.82 -0.66 -23.38
CA LYS A 125 -8.61 -1.48 -22.18
C LYS A 125 -7.12 -1.59 -21.83
N LEU A 126 -6.80 -1.68 -20.54
CA LEU A 126 -5.51 -2.16 -20.07
C LEU A 126 -5.35 -3.64 -20.40
N GLU A 127 -4.37 -3.95 -21.25
CA GLU A 127 -4.02 -5.32 -21.61
C GLU A 127 -2.85 -5.84 -20.78
N LYS A 128 -2.74 -7.17 -20.65
CA LYS A 128 -1.66 -7.81 -19.88
C LYS A 128 -0.27 -7.45 -20.39
N SER A 129 -0.10 -7.15 -21.67
CA SER A 129 1.16 -6.70 -22.28
C SER A 129 1.65 -5.35 -21.75
N ASN A 130 0.77 -4.57 -21.14
CA ASN A 130 1.09 -3.28 -20.51
C ASN A 130 1.25 -3.39 -19.00
N VAL A 131 1.32 -4.61 -18.47
CA VAL A 131 1.56 -4.91 -17.06
C VAL A 131 2.94 -5.56 -16.95
N TYR A 132 3.79 -4.98 -16.11
CA TYR A 132 5.17 -5.40 -15.94
C TYR A 132 5.42 -5.76 -14.48
N THR A 133 6.20 -6.81 -14.25
CA THR A 133 6.64 -7.19 -12.90
C THR A 133 8.15 -7.23 -12.87
N ASN A 134 8.75 -6.45 -11.97
CA ASN A 134 10.19 -6.39 -11.75
C ASN A 134 10.55 -6.89 -10.34
N ARG A 135 11.56 -7.75 -10.23
CA ARG A 135 12.11 -8.17 -8.93
C ARG A 135 13.05 -7.06 -8.45
N LEU A 136 12.74 -6.45 -7.30
CA LEU A 136 13.60 -5.42 -6.72
C LEU A 136 14.74 -6.06 -5.92
N ASN A 137 14.44 -7.12 -5.16
CA ASN A 137 15.40 -7.90 -4.37
C ASN A 137 14.77 -9.23 -3.91
N LYS A 138 15.43 -9.97 -3.02
CA LYS A 138 14.95 -11.25 -2.47
C LYS A 138 13.64 -11.17 -1.68
N TYR A 139 13.17 -9.97 -1.29
CA TYR A 139 11.94 -9.75 -0.52
C TYR A 139 10.82 -9.07 -1.32
N TRP A 140 11.16 -8.17 -2.25
CA TRP A 140 10.22 -7.25 -2.86
C TRP A 140 10.13 -7.40 -4.38
N VAL A 141 8.91 -7.28 -4.90
CA VAL A 141 8.63 -7.10 -6.33
C VAL A 141 7.87 -5.79 -6.54
N GLU A 142 8.09 -5.16 -7.69
CA GLU A 142 7.30 -4.04 -8.16
C GLU A 142 6.45 -4.52 -9.35
N MET A 143 5.14 -4.43 -9.21
CA MET A 143 4.22 -4.56 -10.33
C MET A 143 3.86 -3.16 -10.82
N SER A 144 3.99 -2.91 -12.12
CA SER A 144 3.64 -1.63 -12.73
C SER A 144 2.72 -1.84 -13.93
N PHE A 145 1.91 -0.84 -14.23
CA PHE A 145 1.09 -0.85 -15.44
C PHE A 145 0.98 0.55 -16.05
N VAL A 146 0.88 0.57 -17.37
CA VAL A 146 0.78 1.79 -18.19
C VAL A 146 -0.52 1.74 -18.97
N LEU A 147 -1.36 2.77 -18.84
CA LEU A 147 -2.62 2.83 -19.57
C LEU A 147 -2.37 3.28 -21.02
N PRO A 148 -2.87 2.54 -22.03
CA PRO A 148 -2.65 2.89 -23.43
C PRO A 148 -3.53 4.07 -23.88
N ASN A 149 -3.15 4.72 -24.98
CA ASN A 149 -3.94 5.75 -25.68
C ASN A 149 -4.28 6.99 -24.82
N VAL A 150 -3.43 7.33 -23.84
CA VAL A 150 -3.58 8.51 -23.00
C VAL A 150 -3.10 9.76 -23.76
N LYS A 151 -3.94 10.78 -23.81
CA LYS A 151 -3.70 12.07 -24.44
C LYS A 151 -4.38 13.19 -23.64
N LYS A 152 -4.07 14.45 -23.93
CA LYS A 152 -4.84 15.57 -23.40
C LYS A 152 -6.34 15.35 -23.63
N GLY A 153 -7.13 15.54 -22.58
CA GLY A 153 -8.58 15.33 -22.61
C GLY A 153 -9.02 13.91 -22.26
N SER A 154 -8.12 12.92 -22.17
CA SER A 154 -8.46 11.57 -21.74
C SER A 154 -9.00 11.56 -20.30
N VAL A 155 -9.88 10.61 -20.01
CA VAL A 155 -10.12 10.13 -18.64
C VAL A 155 -9.54 8.74 -18.54
N VAL A 156 -8.70 8.52 -17.53
CA VAL A 156 -8.11 7.22 -17.23
C VAL A 156 -8.71 6.65 -15.96
N GLU A 157 -8.99 5.35 -15.97
CA GLU A 157 -9.50 4.61 -14.82
C GLU A 157 -8.66 3.38 -14.59
N TYR A 158 -8.38 3.08 -13.33
CA TYR A 158 -7.86 1.79 -12.93
C TYR A 158 -8.46 1.34 -11.61
N SER A 159 -8.45 0.04 -11.38
CA SER A 159 -8.73 -0.54 -10.08
C SER A 159 -7.90 -1.81 -9.90
N TYR A 160 -7.34 -1.98 -8.72
CA TYR A 160 -6.63 -3.19 -8.33
C TYR A 160 -7.02 -3.62 -6.91
N MET A 161 -6.79 -4.90 -6.62
CA MET A 161 -6.94 -5.48 -5.29
C MET A 161 -5.66 -6.21 -4.91
N LYS A 162 -5.01 -5.76 -3.84
CA LYS A 162 -3.89 -6.43 -3.20
C LYS A 162 -4.42 -7.31 -2.06
N GLU A 163 -3.93 -8.54 -2.00
CA GLU A 163 -4.18 -9.47 -0.88
C GLU A 163 -2.87 -9.68 -0.13
N SER A 164 -2.94 -9.64 1.20
CA SER A 164 -1.79 -9.71 2.09
C SER A 164 -2.14 -10.42 3.40
N SER A 165 -1.24 -11.29 3.84
CA SER A 165 -1.37 -12.01 5.12
C SER A 165 -0.73 -11.24 6.29
N TYR A 166 -0.09 -10.10 6.02
CA TYR A 166 0.57 -9.25 7.02
C TYR A 166 -0.44 -8.27 7.64
N PHE A 167 -1.51 -8.80 8.21
CA PHE A 167 -2.63 -7.99 8.71
C PHE A 167 -2.24 -7.11 9.90
N GLU A 168 -1.14 -7.40 10.60
CA GLU A 168 -0.56 -6.53 11.63
C GLU A 168 -0.07 -5.17 11.09
N ASN A 169 0.17 -5.06 9.78
CA ASN A 169 0.67 -3.88 9.11
C ASN A 169 -0.22 -3.53 7.90
N LEU A 170 -1.45 -3.09 8.18
CA LEU A 170 -2.36 -2.64 7.12
C LEU A 170 -1.75 -1.45 6.37
N GLU A 171 -1.96 -1.44 5.06
CA GLU A 171 -1.46 -0.38 4.21
C GLU A 171 -2.12 0.97 4.53
N PRO A 172 -1.34 2.04 4.73
CA PRO A 172 -1.88 3.38 4.91
C PRO A 172 -2.73 3.80 3.71
N TRP A 173 -3.76 4.61 3.96
CA TRP A 173 -4.54 5.21 2.89
C TRP A 173 -4.24 6.70 2.78
N ALA A 174 -3.59 7.09 1.68
CA ALA A 174 -3.33 8.47 1.36
C ALA A 174 -4.58 9.13 0.77
N PHE A 175 -5.10 10.15 1.48
CA PHE A 175 -6.14 11.03 0.96
C PHE A 175 -5.56 12.05 -0.01
N GLN A 176 -4.41 12.62 0.35
CA GLN A 176 -3.67 13.59 -0.46
C GLN A 176 -2.59 12.90 -1.31
N SER A 177 -2.36 13.43 -2.51
CA SER A 177 -1.36 12.96 -3.46
C SER A 177 -0.81 14.13 -4.25
N ASP A 178 0.09 13.86 -5.19
CA ASP A 178 0.68 14.90 -6.07
C ASP A 178 -0.34 15.51 -7.04
N LEU A 179 -1.53 14.92 -7.16
CA LEU A 179 -2.64 15.46 -7.96
C LEU A 179 -3.77 15.99 -7.05
N PRO A 180 -4.41 17.13 -7.42
CA PRO A 180 -5.65 17.56 -6.79
C PRO A 180 -6.71 16.46 -6.92
N THR A 181 -7.49 16.26 -5.86
CA THR A 181 -8.49 15.21 -5.75
C THR A 181 -9.86 15.76 -5.42
N CYS A 182 -10.81 15.61 -6.35
CA CYS A 182 -12.20 16.09 -6.18
C CYS A 182 -12.96 15.31 -5.10
N HIS A 183 -12.82 13.98 -5.09
CA HIS A 183 -13.47 13.10 -4.11
C HIS A 183 -12.57 11.92 -3.79
N ASN A 184 -12.22 11.76 -2.51
CA ASN A 184 -11.48 10.62 -1.99
C ASN A 184 -12.30 9.95 -0.89
N GLU A 185 -12.55 8.66 -1.02
CA GLU A 185 -13.36 7.88 -0.10
C GLU A 185 -12.67 6.57 0.26
N LEU A 186 -12.48 6.33 1.56
CA LEU A 186 -12.00 5.06 2.09
C LEU A 186 -13.11 4.41 2.90
N THR A 187 -13.37 3.14 2.64
CA THR A 187 -14.14 2.29 3.54
C THR A 187 -13.22 1.23 4.12
N TYR A 188 -13.27 1.02 5.44
CA TYR A 188 -12.58 -0.13 6.04
C TYR A 188 -13.48 -0.85 7.03
N THR A 189 -13.40 -2.18 7.02
CA THR A 189 -14.22 -3.07 7.85
C THR A 189 -13.32 -3.99 8.65
N ILE A 190 -13.22 -3.73 9.95
CA ILE A 190 -12.31 -4.45 10.85
C ILE A 190 -13.12 -5.37 11.77
N PRO A 191 -12.88 -6.70 11.75
CA PRO A 191 -13.51 -7.62 12.69
C PRO A 191 -13.25 -7.26 14.16
N GLU A 192 -14.20 -7.52 15.05
CA GLU A 192 -14.12 -7.13 16.48
C GLU A 192 -12.93 -7.76 17.22
N TYR A 193 -12.29 -8.78 16.64
CA TYR A 193 -11.10 -9.44 17.17
C TYR A 193 -9.80 -8.66 16.98
N PHE A 194 -9.76 -7.69 16.07
CA PHE A 194 -8.55 -6.92 15.78
C PHE A 194 -8.73 -5.48 16.25
N ASN A 195 -8.01 -5.10 17.30
CA ASN A 195 -8.05 -3.75 17.83
C ASN A 195 -6.99 -2.89 17.14
N PHE A 196 -7.39 -2.16 16.10
CA PHE A 196 -6.54 -1.18 15.44
C PHE A 196 -6.77 0.23 15.97
N GLN A 197 -5.68 0.95 16.19
CA GLN A 197 -5.69 2.39 16.32
C GLN A 197 -5.48 3.03 14.94
N ALA A 198 -6.54 3.58 14.36
CA ALA A 198 -6.48 4.38 13.14
C ALA A 198 -6.11 5.84 13.48
N ARG A 199 -5.01 6.35 12.91
CA ARG A 199 -4.52 7.72 13.15
C ARG A 199 -4.46 8.51 11.85
N MET A 200 -4.95 9.74 11.89
CA MET A 200 -4.75 10.70 10.81
C MET A 200 -3.36 11.32 10.92
N MET A 201 -2.65 11.36 9.80
CA MET A 201 -1.29 11.89 9.68
C MET A 201 -1.25 12.91 8.55
N GLY A 202 -0.26 13.82 8.60
CA GLY A 202 -0.03 14.85 7.60
C GLY A 202 -0.95 16.06 7.67
N ASN A 203 -1.11 16.74 6.55
CA ASN A 203 -1.83 18.01 6.43
C ASN A 203 -3.24 17.94 7.00
N MET A 204 -3.61 18.95 7.79
CA MET A 204 -4.88 18.95 8.53
C MET A 204 -6.03 19.45 7.65
N TYR A 205 -6.62 18.56 6.83
CA TYR A 205 -7.92 18.80 6.19
C TYR A 205 -9.05 18.09 6.95
N SER A 206 -10.25 18.65 6.85
CA SER A 206 -11.45 18.03 7.44
C SER A 206 -11.78 16.73 6.71
N VAL A 207 -11.84 15.64 7.47
CA VAL A 207 -12.27 14.33 6.97
C VAL A 207 -13.61 13.98 7.58
N GLN A 208 -14.62 13.81 6.73
CA GLN A 208 -15.92 13.29 7.17
C GLN A 208 -15.75 11.82 7.54
N ARG A 209 -16.22 11.42 8.72
CA ARG A 209 -16.14 10.06 9.23
C ARG A 209 -17.52 9.57 9.65
N ASP A 210 -17.90 8.39 9.18
CA ASP A 210 -19.08 7.65 9.60
C ASP A 210 -18.68 6.25 10.08
N GLU A 211 -19.29 5.79 11.17
CA GLU A 211 -18.95 4.52 11.81
C GLU A 211 -20.20 3.77 12.23
N LYS A 212 -20.20 2.46 12.00
CA LYS A 212 -21.25 1.57 12.49
C LYS A 212 -20.72 0.16 12.72
N TRP A 213 -21.39 -0.56 13.60
CA TRP A 213 -21.19 -1.99 13.75
C TRP A 213 -22.05 -2.74 12.73
N VAL A 214 -21.44 -3.71 12.05
CA VAL A 214 -22.10 -4.61 11.10
C VAL A 214 -21.90 -6.04 11.58
N SER A 215 -22.93 -6.87 11.43
CA SER A 215 -22.83 -8.31 11.72
C SER A 215 -22.28 -9.04 10.50
N ASN A 216 -21.33 -9.94 10.73
CA ASN A 216 -20.72 -10.78 9.71
C ASN A 216 -20.87 -12.25 10.11
N MET A 217 -20.91 -13.12 9.10
CA MET A 217 -21.00 -14.56 9.28
C MET A 217 -19.96 -15.22 8.37
N VAL A 218 -19.14 -16.10 8.93
CA VAL A 218 -18.18 -16.93 8.21
C VAL A 218 -18.39 -18.38 8.65
N GLY A 219 -18.95 -19.21 7.77
CA GLY A 219 -19.43 -20.54 8.16
C GLY A 219 -20.51 -20.43 9.24
N GLU A 220 -20.32 -21.12 10.38
CA GLU A 220 -21.20 -21.02 11.55
C GLU A 220 -20.79 -19.91 12.53
N LEU A 221 -19.65 -19.25 12.30
CA LEU A 221 -19.12 -18.21 13.17
C LEU A 221 -19.85 -16.89 12.90
N ASN A 222 -20.51 -16.36 13.93
CA ASN A 222 -21.07 -15.01 13.94
C ASN A 222 -20.16 -14.06 14.71
N PHE A 223 -19.86 -12.92 14.12
CA PHE A 223 -19.06 -11.86 14.73
C PHE A 223 -19.51 -10.50 14.25
N ARG A 224 -19.07 -9.45 14.91
CA ARG A 224 -19.27 -8.08 14.43
C ARG A 224 -17.99 -7.53 13.84
N SER A 225 -18.14 -6.61 12.89
CA SER A 225 -17.04 -5.78 12.41
C SER A 225 -17.39 -4.31 12.61
N LYS A 226 -16.37 -3.51 12.88
CA LYS A 226 -16.47 -2.06 12.86
C LYS A 226 -16.27 -1.60 11.42
N TRP A 227 -17.36 -1.16 10.80
CA TRP A 227 -17.34 -0.50 9.51
C TRP A 227 -17.09 0.99 9.71
N THR A 228 -16.12 1.54 8.97
CA THR A 228 -15.81 2.97 8.99
C THR A 228 -15.69 3.48 7.55
N ASN A 229 -16.30 4.62 7.28
CA ASN A 229 -16.19 5.32 6.01
C ASN A 229 -15.63 6.72 6.24
N MET A 230 -14.64 7.08 5.44
CA MET A 230 -13.93 8.35 5.52
C MET A 230 -13.96 9.03 4.17
N LYS A 231 -14.33 10.31 4.13
CA LYS A 231 -14.51 11.09 2.90
C LYS A 231 -13.83 12.44 2.98
N VAL A 232 -13.15 12.80 1.90
CA VAL A 232 -12.57 14.12 1.69
C VAL A 232 -12.95 14.60 0.29
N LYS A 233 -13.23 15.90 0.16
CA LYS A 233 -13.58 16.53 -1.12
C LYS A 233 -12.69 17.73 -1.38
N ASN A 234 -12.45 18.01 -2.66
CA ASN A 234 -11.70 19.16 -3.15
C ASN A 234 -10.36 19.35 -2.42
N LEU A 235 -9.57 18.28 -2.38
CA LEU A 235 -8.29 18.24 -1.72
C LEU A 235 -7.19 18.69 -2.70
N PRO A 236 -6.47 19.79 -2.43
CA PRO A 236 -5.35 20.21 -3.29
C PRO A 236 -4.21 19.17 -3.27
N PRO A 237 -3.31 19.21 -4.27
CA PRO A 237 -2.15 18.32 -4.26
C PRO A 237 -1.25 18.59 -3.04
N VAL A 238 -0.34 17.67 -2.76
CA VAL A 238 0.75 17.93 -1.82
C VAL A 238 1.69 18.95 -2.47
N GLU A 239 1.95 20.06 -1.79
CA GLU A 239 2.96 21.03 -2.23
C GLU A 239 4.34 20.59 -1.73
N GLU A 240 5.33 20.59 -2.63
CA GLU A 240 6.73 20.45 -2.22
C GLU A 240 7.17 21.73 -1.51
N GLU A 241 7.32 21.66 -0.20
CA GLU A 241 7.85 22.77 0.59
C GLU A 241 9.38 22.69 0.67
N PRO A 242 10.11 23.77 0.32
CA PRO A 242 11.55 23.82 0.52
C PRO A 242 11.92 23.56 1.99
N PHE A 243 12.97 22.78 2.22
CA PHE A 243 13.53 22.49 3.55
C PHE A 243 12.65 21.64 4.49
N VAL A 244 11.63 20.96 3.98
CA VAL A 244 10.92 19.95 4.78
C VAL A 244 11.83 18.76 5.07
N SER A 245 11.91 18.37 6.34
CA SER A 245 12.76 17.27 6.79
C SER A 245 12.30 15.92 6.26
N ASN A 246 10.99 15.66 6.26
CA ASN A 246 10.38 14.44 5.76
C ASN A 246 9.17 14.78 4.88
N ALA A 247 9.37 14.91 3.57
CA ALA A 247 8.27 15.20 2.64
C ALA A 247 7.15 14.13 2.71
N CYS A 248 7.50 12.89 3.05
CA CYS A 248 6.55 11.80 3.25
C CYS A 248 5.57 12.02 4.42
N ASP A 249 5.86 12.94 5.34
CA ASP A 249 4.97 13.25 6.47
C ASP A 249 3.90 14.30 6.10
N LEU A 250 4.04 14.99 4.97
CA LEU A 250 3.09 16.03 4.54
C LEU A 250 1.72 15.50 4.10
N PRO A 251 1.60 14.44 3.29
CA PRO A 251 0.32 14.06 2.70
C PRO A 251 -0.69 13.62 3.78
N LEU A 252 -1.90 14.17 3.72
CA LEU A 252 -3.02 13.70 4.54
C LEU A 252 -3.26 12.20 4.27
N ARG A 253 -3.15 11.38 5.31
CA ARG A 253 -3.39 9.93 5.24
C ARG A 253 -3.95 9.37 6.55
N VAL A 254 -4.51 8.17 6.50
CA VAL A 254 -4.79 7.37 7.69
C VAL A 254 -3.81 6.20 7.76
N GLU A 255 -3.23 6.00 8.94
CA GLU A 255 -2.36 4.86 9.28
C GLU A 255 -3.05 3.98 10.33
N PHE A 256 -2.76 2.68 10.29
CA PHE A 256 -3.37 1.70 11.17
C PHE A 256 -2.30 1.02 12.01
N GLN A 257 -2.47 1.04 13.33
CA GLN A 257 -1.59 0.33 14.26
C GLN A 257 -2.38 -0.76 14.98
N LEU A 258 -2.03 -2.04 14.76
CA LEU A 258 -2.61 -3.14 15.52
C LEU A 258 -2.12 -3.10 16.97
N VAL A 259 -3.06 -2.97 17.91
CA VAL A 259 -2.77 -2.88 19.35
C VAL A 259 -2.88 -4.27 19.99
N THR A 260 -4.02 -4.93 19.81
CA THR A 260 -4.30 -6.25 20.37
C THR A 260 -5.08 -7.13 19.40
N VAL A 261 -4.90 -8.45 19.52
CA VAL A 261 -5.76 -9.47 18.92
C VAL A 261 -6.48 -10.20 20.07
N ASP A 262 -7.81 -10.19 20.04
CA ASP A 262 -8.68 -10.80 21.05
C ASP A 262 -9.69 -11.73 20.36
N ILE A 263 -9.28 -12.98 20.16
CA ILE A 263 -10.12 -14.01 19.54
C ILE A 263 -10.74 -14.85 20.66
N PRO A 264 -12.07 -15.08 20.66
CA PRO A 264 -12.74 -15.89 21.66
C PRO A 264 -12.08 -17.26 21.87
N GLY A 265 -11.79 -17.60 23.13
CA GLY A 265 -11.16 -18.87 23.51
C GLY A 265 -9.64 -18.94 23.29
N GLN A 266 -9.01 -17.86 22.85
CA GLN A 266 -7.55 -17.74 22.73
C GLN A 266 -7.00 -16.74 23.76
N PRO A 267 -5.71 -16.84 24.13
CA PRO A 267 -5.04 -15.77 24.87
C PRO A 267 -5.08 -14.45 24.07
N ILE A 268 -5.26 -13.33 24.76
CA ILE A 268 -5.13 -12.00 24.13
C ILE A 268 -3.68 -11.78 23.73
N TRP A 269 -3.45 -11.44 22.46
CA TRP A 269 -2.11 -11.13 21.95
C TRP A 269 -1.90 -9.62 21.92
N HIS A 270 -0.93 -9.13 22.68
CA HIS A 270 -0.52 -7.73 22.67
C HIS A 270 0.55 -7.51 21.61
N ILE A 271 0.20 -6.77 20.55
CA ILE A 271 1.08 -6.52 19.40
C ILE A 271 1.87 -5.23 19.62
N ALA A 272 1.16 -4.11 19.84
CA ALA A 272 1.78 -2.86 20.23
C ALA A 272 2.14 -2.90 21.72
N GLY A 273 3.43 -3.09 22.00
CA GLY A 273 3.99 -3.05 23.34
C GLY A 273 4.40 -1.65 23.78
N THR A 274 5.09 -1.57 24.92
CA THR A 274 5.69 -0.31 25.37
C THR A 274 6.95 0.03 24.57
N TYR A 275 7.35 1.30 24.58
CA TYR A 275 8.62 1.72 23.96
C TYR A 275 9.82 0.95 24.54
N ALA A 276 9.79 0.60 25.82
CA ALA A 276 10.82 -0.23 26.45
C ALA A 276 10.87 -1.66 25.84
N GLN A 277 9.72 -2.29 25.62
CA GLN A 277 9.64 -3.60 24.96
C GLN A 277 10.08 -3.51 23.49
N PHE A 278 9.72 -2.44 22.79
CA PHE A 278 10.17 -2.19 21.43
C PHE A 278 11.69 -2.07 21.34
N ASN A 279 12.31 -1.27 22.21
CA ASN A 279 13.78 -1.12 22.26
C ASN A 279 14.46 -2.46 22.55
N LYS A 280 13.91 -3.27 23.46
CA LYS A 280 14.43 -4.62 23.73
C LYS A 280 14.37 -5.49 22.48
N LYS A 281 13.25 -5.49 21.75
CA LYS A 281 13.11 -6.23 20.49
C LYS A 281 14.10 -5.76 19.42
N ILE A 282 14.33 -4.44 19.30
CA ILE A 282 15.32 -3.89 18.34
C ILE A 282 16.72 -4.44 18.62
N VAL A 283 17.14 -4.47 19.88
CA VAL A 283 18.46 -4.98 20.31
C VAL A 283 18.63 -6.48 20.00
N GLU A 284 17.53 -7.22 19.88
CA GLU A 284 17.54 -8.64 19.53
C GLU A 284 17.52 -8.89 18.00
N THR A 285 17.30 -7.85 17.18
CA THR A 285 17.32 -7.96 15.71
C THR A 285 18.72 -8.24 15.17
N ASP A 286 18.76 -8.80 13.96
CA ASP A 286 20.03 -9.07 13.28
C ASP A 286 20.81 -7.80 12.97
N PHE A 287 20.14 -6.66 12.79
CA PHE A 287 20.79 -5.35 12.69
C PHE A 287 21.69 -5.08 13.91
N TRP A 288 21.14 -5.20 15.13
CA TRP A 288 21.91 -4.92 16.33
C TRP A 288 22.98 -5.99 16.60
N LYS A 289 22.72 -7.25 16.26
CA LYS A 289 23.74 -8.31 16.31
C LYS A 289 24.90 -8.03 15.36
N VAL A 290 24.64 -7.50 14.16
CA VAL A 290 25.69 -7.12 13.21
C VAL A 290 26.47 -5.90 13.71
N ALA A 291 25.77 -4.86 14.17
CA ALA A 291 26.38 -3.64 14.71
C ALA A 291 27.34 -3.93 15.88
N THR A 292 27.00 -4.88 16.74
CA THR A 292 27.79 -5.22 17.94
C THR A 292 28.90 -6.25 17.70
N ARG A 293 28.87 -7.00 16.60
CA ARG A 293 29.88 -8.05 16.30
C ARG A 293 31.22 -7.50 15.80
N GLY A 294 31.34 -6.20 15.50
CA GLY A 294 32.63 -5.53 15.27
C GLY A 294 33.44 -6.03 14.05
N ASN A 295 32.79 -6.53 13.00
CA ASN A 295 33.46 -7.12 11.83
C ASN A 295 33.87 -6.08 10.76
N PHE A 296 34.36 -4.91 11.16
CA PHE A 296 34.88 -3.92 10.21
C PHE A 296 36.19 -4.40 9.56
N PRO A 297 36.50 -3.99 8.32
CA PRO A 297 37.78 -4.28 7.70
C PRO A 297 38.95 -3.79 8.56
N LYS A 298 39.98 -4.63 8.73
CA LYS A 298 41.15 -4.31 9.58
C LYS A 298 41.88 -3.03 9.16
N GLU A 299 41.85 -2.73 7.87
CA GLU A 299 42.44 -1.51 7.31
C GLU A 299 41.76 -0.25 7.86
N VAL A 300 40.43 -0.29 7.99
CA VAL A 300 39.64 0.83 8.54
C VAL A 300 39.88 0.95 10.04
N SER A 301 39.82 -0.16 10.77
CA SER A 301 40.06 -0.15 12.22
C SER A 301 41.48 0.29 12.58
N GLY A 302 42.48 -0.07 11.75
CA GLY A 302 43.85 0.42 11.88
C GLY A 302 43.98 1.92 11.62
N ALA A 303 43.32 2.44 10.58
CA ALA A 303 43.37 3.86 10.24
C ALA A 303 42.82 4.76 11.35
N VAL A 304 41.81 4.30 12.10
CA VAL A 304 41.11 5.09 13.12
C VAL A 304 41.66 4.91 14.55
N ALA A 305 42.67 4.05 14.76
CA ALA A 305 43.09 3.62 16.10
C ALA A 305 43.66 4.74 17.00
N GLY A 306 44.18 5.83 16.42
CA GLY A 306 44.74 6.98 17.14
C GLY A 306 43.90 8.26 17.08
N MET A 307 42.76 8.24 16.39
CA MET A 307 41.90 9.41 16.19
C MET A 307 41.02 9.69 17.42
N ASN A 308 40.63 10.95 17.63
CA ASN A 308 39.56 11.29 18.57
C ASN A 308 38.17 10.96 17.99
N ASP A 309 37.12 11.00 18.80
CA ASP A 309 35.79 10.52 18.37
C ASP A 309 35.21 11.28 17.17
N LEU A 310 35.46 12.59 17.06
CA LEU A 310 35.00 13.39 15.92
C LEU A 310 35.79 13.08 14.65
N GLU A 311 37.12 12.92 14.77
CA GLU A 311 37.99 12.50 13.66
C GLU A 311 37.62 11.11 13.15
N LYS A 312 37.37 10.17 14.08
CA LYS A 312 36.89 8.82 13.74
C LYS A 312 35.56 8.88 13.00
N ALA A 313 34.59 9.63 13.52
CA ALA A 313 33.27 9.75 12.91
C ALA A 313 33.35 10.32 11.49
N ASN A 314 34.12 11.40 11.29
CA ASN A 314 34.30 12.02 9.97
C ASN A 314 35.02 11.08 9.00
N TYR A 315 36.06 10.38 9.44
CA TYR A 315 36.79 9.42 8.60
C TYR A 315 35.88 8.26 8.17
N LEU A 316 35.14 7.67 9.12
CA LEU A 316 34.23 6.56 8.83
C LEU A 316 33.08 6.99 7.91
N PHE A 317 32.55 8.19 8.10
CA PHE A 317 31.50 8.76 7.25
C PHE A 317 31.98 8.91 5.78
N GLU A 318 33.12 9.55 5.56
CA GLU A 318 33.66 9.72 4.20
C GLU A 318 34.10 8.38 3.59
N TRP A 319 34.61 7.45 4.41
CA TRP A 319 34.96 6.11 3.94
C TRP A 319 33.73 5.32 3.47
N ILE A 320 32.64 5.28 4.26
CA ILE A 320 31.40 4.59 3.89
C ILE A 320 30.80 5.21 2.62
N LYS A 321 30.73 6.56 2.57
CA LYS A 321 30.23 7.32 1.42
C LYS A 321 30.99 7.02 0.12
N GLY A 322 32.30 6.77 0.21
CA GLY A 322 33.12 6.35 -0.94
C GLY A 322 33.07 4.85 -1.25
N ALA A 323 32.68 4.01 -0.29
CA ALA A 323 32.74 2.55 -0.41
C ALA A 323 31.44 1.91 -0.91
N ILE A 324 30.26 2.46 -0.55
CA ILE A 324 28.95 1.85 -0.81
C ILE A 324 28.00 2.88 -1.43
N ALA A 325 27.46 2.59 -2.61
CA ALA A 325 26.36 3.33 -3.20
C ALA A 325 25.00 2.84 -2.65
N TRP A 326 24.12 3.77 -2.31
CA TRP A 326 22.76 3.42 -1.91
C TRP A 326 21.98 2.81 -3.09
N ASP A 327 21.34 1.66 -2.85
CA ASP A 327 20.59 0.93 -3.88
C ASP A 327 19.11 1.31 -3.99
N GLY A 328 18.68 2.37 -3.31
CA GLY A 328 17.29 2.82 -3.31
C GLY A 328 16.39 2.12 -2.28
N MET A 329 16.92 1.14 -1.54
CA MET A 329 16.15 0.37 -0.56
C MET A 329 16.24 0.97 0.84
N TYR A 330 15.09 1.09 1.49
CA TYR A 330 14.95 1.48 2.90
C TYR A 330 14.68 0.23 3.75
N GLY A 331 15.13 0.26 5.02
CA GLY A 331 14.85 -0.78 6.00
C GLY A 331 15.86 -0.76 7.14
N ILE A 332 15.43 -1.21 8.33
CA ILE A 332 16.32 -1.27 9.52
C ILE A 332 17.24 -2.49 9.50
N SER A 333 16.88 -3.55 8.79
CA SER A 333 17.66 -4.79 8.74
C SER A 333 18.58 -4.78 7.50
N PRO A 334 19.84 -5.23 7.64
CA PRO A 334 20.75 -5.34 6.51
C PRO A 334 20.20 -6.35 5.50
N SER A 335 20.23 -6.00 4.22
CA SER A 335 19.72 -6.85 3.15
C SER A 335 20.71 -7.94 2.74
N LYS A 336 22.01 -7.64 2.85
CA LYS A 336 23.16 -8.47 2.41
C LYS A 336 24.25 -8.54 3.49
N GLY A 337 24.29 -7.55 4.40
CA GLY A 337 25.30 -7.42 5.45
C GLY A 337 26.57 -6.73 4.98
N LEU A 338 27.33 -6.17 5.93
CA LEU A 338 28.42 -5.21 5.66
C LEU A 338 29.48 -5.72 4.66
N ARG A 339 29.98 -6.95 4.81
CA ARG A 339 31.04 -7.48 3.91
C ARG A 339 30.56 -7.65 2.48
N GLU A 340 29.32 -8.09 2.30
CA GLU A 340 28.74 -8.27 0.98
C GLU A 340 28.43 -6.93 0.32
N ALA A 341 27.90 -5.96 1.08
CA ALA A 341 27.68 -4.59 0.62
C ALA A 341 28.99 -3.91 0.19
N LEU A 342 30.08 -4.08 0.95
CA LEU A 342 31.41 -3.56 0.60
C LEU A 342 31.97 -4.21 -0.66
N ARG A 343 31.85 -5.54 -0.80
CA ARG A 343 32.31 -6.26 -1.99
C ARG A 343 31.52 -5.86 -3.24
N GLY A 344 30.21 -5.69 -3.11
CA GLY A 344 29.31 -5.27 -4.18
C GLY A 344 29.28 -3.76 -4.43
N LYS A 345 29.90 -2.96 -3.55
CA LYS A 345 29.86 -1.48 -3.54
C LYS A 345 28.44 -0.90 -3.58
N SER A 346 27.46 -1.63 -3.04
CA SER A 346 26.05 -1.26 -3.10
C SER A 346 25.26 -1.88 -1.94
N GLY A 347 24.41 -1.10 -1.27
CA GLY A 347 23.67 -1.52 -0.09
C GLY A 347 22.40 -0.72 0.19
N SER A 348 21.51 -1.29 1.01
CA SER A 348 20.32 -0.61 1.51
C SER A 348 20.66 0.34 2.66
N VAL A 349 19.69 1.14 3.12
CA VAL A 349 19.83 1.94 4.34
C VAL A 349 20.20 1.10 5.57
N GLY A 350 19.82 -0.18 5.63
CA GLY A 350 20.19 -1.06 6.74
C GLY A 350 21.58 -1.70 6.60
N ASP A 351 22.16 -1.69 5.39
CA ASP A 351 23.53 -2.17 5.15
C ASP A 351 24.60 -1.08 5.38
N ILE A 352 24.23 0.19 5.13
CA ILE A 352 25.02 1.42 5.33
C ILE A 352 24.91 1.87 6.78
#